data_AF-A0AB36L037-F1
#
_entry.id   AF-A0AB36L037-F1
#
_cell.length_a   1.000
_cell.length_b   1.000
_cell.length_c   1.000
_cell.angle_alpha   90.00
_cell.angle_beta   90.00
_cell.angle_gamma   90.00
#
_symmetry.space_group_name_H-M   'P 1'
#
loop_
_entity.id
_entity.type
_entity.pdbx_description
1 polymer ?
#
loop_
_entity_poly.entity_id
_entity_poly.type
_entity_poly.pdbx_seq_one_letter_code
_entity_poly.pdbx_strand_id
1 'polypeptide(L)'
;MWEHFDKFFDALGKAAHLAYLKRERVRINSEARPKCGNCSFWMKSRQCPAEKNVNGQSRGPSCEGFACQKFEMSGNSKNMFAEMLAKNEAEIQAISI
;
A
#
# COMPACT_ATOMS: atom_id res chain seq x y z
N MET A 1 35.60 -25.29 -4.43
CA MET A 1 35.33 -24.31 -5.50
C MET A 1 33.83 -24.15 -5.72
N TRP A 2 33.08 -25.23 -6.00
CA TRP A 2 31.62 -25.21 -6.14
C TRP A 2 30.85 -24.72 -4.89
N GLU A 3 31.19 -25.22 -3.70
CA GLU A 3 30.61 -24.78 -2.41
C GLU A 3 30.71 -23.27 -2.13
N HIS A 4 31.69 -22.57 -2.71
CA HIS A 4 31.80 -21.12 -2.58
C HIS A 4 30.88 -20.38 -3.56
N PHE A 5 30.64 -20.95 -4.73
CA PHE A 5 29.67 -20.41 -5.68
C PHE A 5 28.24 -20.56 -5.15
N ASP A 6 27.90 -21.70 -4.54
CA ASP A 6 26.56 -21.91 -3.97
C ASP A 6 26.25 -20.89 -2.86
N LYS A 7 27.18 -20.69 -1.92
CA LYS A 7 27.06 -19.65 -0.88
C LYS A 7 26.97 -18.24 -1.43
N PHE A 8 27.66 -17.97 -2.54
CA PHE A 8 27.60 -16.67 -3.21
C PHE A 8 26.24 -16.44 -3.86
N PHE A 9 25.71 -17.42 -4.59
CA PHE A 9 24.38 -17.34 -5.19
C PHE A 9 23.27 -17.23 -4.13
N ASP A 10 23.39 -17.96 -3.01
CA ASP A 10 22.46 -17.83 -1.89
C ASP A 10 22.47 -16.43 -1.27
N ALA A 11 23.66 -15.85 -1.05
CA ALA A 11 23.80 -14.49 -0.53
C ALA A 11 23.20 -13.46 -1.50
N LEU A 12 23.43 -13.62 -2.81
CA LEU A 12 22.84 -12.77 -3.84
C LEU A 12 21.31 -12.90 -3.87
N GLY A 13 20.78 -14.13 -3.78
CA GLY A 13 19.34 -14.39 -3.74
C GLY A 13 18.67 -13.70 -2.55
N LYS A 14 19.26 -13.84 -1.35
CA LYS A 14 18.79 -13.15 -0.14
C LYS A 14 18.84 -11.63 -0.27
N ALA A 15 19.93 -11.09 -0.83
CA ALA A 15 20.06 -9.65 -1.04
C ALA A 15 19.03 -9.09 -2.04
N ALA A 16 18.80 -9.79 -3.15
CA ALA A 16 17.78 -9.42 -4.14
C ALA A 16 16.38 -9.48 -3.54
N HIS A 17 16.06 -10.52 -2.76
CA HIS A 17 14.79 -10.68 -2.09
C HIS A 17 14.56 -9.58 -1.03
N LEU A 18 15.58 -9.27 -0.22
CA LEU A 18 15.52 -8.15 0.73
C LEU A 18 15.27 -6.81 0.03
N ALA A 19 15.92 -6.56 -1.11
CA ALA A 19 15.72 -5.35 -1.89
C ALA A 19 14.28 -5.26 -2.44
N TYR A 20 13.71 -6.38 -2.86
CA TYR A 20 12.31 -6.47 -3.27
C TYR A 20 11.36 -6.11 -2.12
N LEU A 21 11.52 -6.74 -0.95
CA LEU A 21 10.65 -6.49 0.21
C LEU A 21 10.72 -5.03 0.67
N LYS A 22 11.91 -4.42 0.66
CA LYS A 22 12.07 -2.99 0.98
C LYS A 22 11.31 -2.08 0.02
N ARG A 23 11.27 -2.42 -1.28
CA ARG A 23 10.47 -1.66 -2.28
C ARG A 23 8.98 -1.85 -2.04
N GLU A 24 8.57 -3.08 -1.73
CA GLU A 24 7.16 -3.39 -1.44
C GLU A 24 6.67 -2.63 -0.20
N ARG A 25 7.51 -2.48 0.84
CA ARG A 25 7.20 -1.64 2.00
C ARG A 25 6.86 -0.20 1.62
N VAL A 26 7.64 0.40 0.72
CA VAL A 26 7.41 1.77 0.24
C VAL A 26 6.11 1.85 -0.53
N ARG A 27 5.82 0.83 -1.35
CA ARG A 27 4.55 0.74 -2.08
C ARG A 27 3.35 0.65 -1.15
N ILE A 28 3.37 -0.25 -0.17
CA ILE A 28 2.29 -0.40 0.82
C ILE A 28 2.05 0.91 1.56
N ASN A 29 3.12 1.58 2.00
CA ASN A 29 3.02 2.89 2.65
C ASN A 29 2.45 3.99 1.73
N SER A 30 2.78 3.96 0.44
CA SER A 30 2.22 4.88 -0.54
C SER A 30 0.72 4.64 -0.75
N GLU A 31 0.31 3.37 -0.88
CA GLU A 31 -1.10 2.97 -1.05
C GLU A 31 -1.95 3.23 0.21
N ALA A 32 -1.34 3.14 1.39
CA ALA A 32 -1.97 3.44 2.67
C ALA A 32 -2.19 4.94 2.93
N ARG A 33 -1.72 5.83 2.03
CA ARG A 33 -1.94 7.27 2.18
C ARG A 33 -3.44 7.63 2.15
N PRO A 34 -3.82 8.75 2.76
CA PRO A 34 -5.18 9.26 2.68
C PRO A 34 -5.58 9.54 1.22
N LYS A 35 -6.46 8.71 0.67
CA LYS A 35 -7.09 8.88 -0.64
C LYS A 35 -8.56 8.51 -0.57
N CYS A 36 -9.37 9.10 -1.43
CA CYS A 36 -10.82 8.91 -1.41
C CYS A 36 -11.21 7.43 -1.44
N GLY A 37 -10.56 6.58 -2.24
CA GLY A 37 -10.82 5.13 -2.30
C GLY A 37 -10.66 4.37 -0.99
N ASN A 38 -9.83 4.88 -0.07
CA ASN A 38 -9.59 4.28 1.23
C ASN A 38 -10.56 4.80 2.32
N CYS A 39 -11.44 5.74 1.99
CA CYS A 39 -12.34 6.39 2.96
C CYS A 39 -13.57 5.53 3.28
N SER A 40 -14.01 5.52 4.53
CA SER A 40 -15.24 4.87 5.01
C SER A 40 -16.49 5.42 4.30
N PHE A 41 -16.48 6.71 3.96
CA PHE A 41 -17.59 7.43 3.31
C PHE A 41 -17.56 7.36 1.78
N TRP A 42 -16.51 6.79 1.19
CA TRP A 42 -16.33 6.79 -0.25
C TRP A 42 -17.47 6.09 -0.97
N MET A 43 -18.14 6.81 -1.87
CA MET A 43 -19.34 6.37 -2.61
C MET A 43 -20.53 5.88 -1.75
N LYS A 44 -20.44 5.97 -0.42
CA LYS A 44 -21.50 5.55 0.52
C LYS A 44 -22.25 6.74 1.09
N SER A 45 -21.61 7.90 1.17
CA SER A 45 -22.18 9.11 1.74
C SER A 45 -22.34 10.21 0.68
N ARG A 46 -23.44 10.97 0.79
CA ARG A 46 -23.64 12.22 0.03
C ARG A 46 -22.74 13.36 0.52
N GLN A 47 -22.01 13.17 1.62
CA GLN A 47 -21.10 14.15 2.18
C GLN A 47 -19.70 14.12 1.55
N CYS A 48 -19.35 13.07 0.79
CA CYS A 48 -18.11 13.07 0.02
C CYS A 48 -18.24 14.09 -1.13
N PRO A 49 -17.26 14.99 -1.31
CA PRO A 49 -17.31 15.99 -2.36
C PRO A 49 -17.41 15.30 -3.72
N ALA A 50 -18.45 15.63 -4.48
CA ALA A 50 -18.62 15.10 -5.82
C ALA A 50 -17.74 15.89 -6.79
N GLU A 51 -17.03 15.19 -7.65
CA GLU A 51 -16.35 15.82 -8.78
C GLU A 51 -17.42 16.18 -9.82
N LYS A 52 -17.44 17.46 -10.23
CA LYS A 52 -18.26 17.88 -11.36
C LYS A 52 -17.58 17.38 -12.63
N ASN A 53 -18.21 16.41 -13.30
CA ASN A 53 -17.78 16.05 -14.64
C ASN A 53 -18.13 17.16 -15.63
N VAL A 54 -17.36 17.22 -16.72
CA VAL A 54 -17.54 18.16 -17.85
C VAL A 54 -18.95 18.10 -18.46
N ASN A 55 -19.66 16.97 -18.28
CA ASN A 55 -21.02 16.75 -18.80
C ASN A 55 -22.14 17.03 -17.76
N GLY A 56 -21.86 17.77 -16.69
CA GLY A 56 -22.87 18.20 -15.71
C GLY A 56 -23.37 17.13 -14.74
N GLN A 57 -22.90 15.88 -14.86
CA GLN A 57 -23.20 14.80 -13.92
C GLN A 57 -22.21 14.82 -12.76
N SER A 58 -22.73 14.93 -11.53
CA SER A 58 -21.92 14.80 -10.31
C SER A 58 -21.65 13.31 -10.06
N ARG A 59 -20.39 12.87 -10.24
CA ARG A 59 -19.95 11.54 -9.79
C ARG A 59 -19.13 11.70 -8.52
N GLY A 60 -19.11 10.64 -7.69
CA GLY A 60 -18.25 10.61 -6.50
C GLY A 60 -16.79 10.87 -6.87
N PRO A 61 -15.97 11.28 -5.90
CA PRO A 61 -14.57 11.60 -6.15
C PRO A 61 -13.80 10.37 -6.62
N SER A 62 -12.75 10.60 -7.42
CA SER A 62 -11.89 9.53 -7.94
C SER A 62 -11.32 8.65 -6.82
N CYS A 63 -11.12 7.35 -7.07
CA CYS A 63 -10.54 6.42 -6.09
C CYS A 63 -9.13 6.85 -5.64
N GLU A 64 -8.35 7.44 -6.55
CA GLU A 64 -7.01 7.98 -6.27
C GLU A 64 -7.05 9.49 -5.98
N GLY A 65 -8.25 10.08 -5.83
CA GLY A 65 -8.41 11.48 -5.48
C GLY A 65 -7.89 11.81 -4.09
N PHE A 66 -7.41 13.05 -3.92
CA PHE A 66 -6.96 13.55 -2.62
C PHE A 66 -8.06 13.44 -1.57
N ALA A 67 -7.69 12.99 -0.37
CA ALA A 67 -8.58 12.93 0.77
C ALA A 67 -9.13 14.33 1.14
N CYS A 68 -10.45 14.43 1.33
CA CYS A 68 -11.09 15.64 1.84
C CYS A 68 -10.92 15.78 3.36
N GLN A 69 -11.28 16.93 3.94
CA GLN A 69 -11.18 17.19 5.38
C GLN A 69 -11.99 16.23 6.26
N LYS A 70 -13.01 15.57 5.70
CA LYS A 70 -13.84 14.57 6.39
C LYS A 70 -13.34 13.13 6.17
N PHE A 71 -12.11 12.97 5.69
CA PHE A 71 -11.55 11.65 5.43
C PHE A 71 -11.47 10.84 6.71
N GLU A 72 -12.03 9.64 6.66
CA GLU A 72 -11.88 8.65 7.69
C GLU A 72 -11.49 7.35 7.02
N MET A 73 -10.30 6.84 7.35
CA MET A 73 -9.81 5.60 6.78
C MET A 73 -10.76 4.44 7.14
N SER A 74 -11.17 3.66 6.14
CA SER A 74 -12.07 2.53 6.35
C SER A 74 -11.42 1.46 7.26
N GLY A 75 -12.21 0.84 8.14
CA GLY A 75 -11.68 -0.20 9.04
C GLY A 75 -11.02 -1.36 8.29
N ASN A 76 -11.62 -1.78 7.17
CA ASN A 76 -11.07 -2.81 6.30
C ASN A 76 -9.72 -2.40 5.71
N SER A 77 -9.62 -1.17 5.18
CA SER A 77 -8.36 -0.64 4.64
C SER A 77 -7.28 -0.53 5.73
N LYS A 78 -7.63 -0.03 6.93
CA LYS A 78 -6.70 0.05 8.08
C LYS A 78 -6.10 -1.32 8.40
N ASN A 79 -6.96 -2.33 8.58
CA ASN A 79 -6.54 -3.67 8.95
C ASN A 79 -5.70 -4.32 7.86
N MET A 80 -6.12 -4.18 6.59
CA MET A 80 -5.40 -4.73 5.45
C MET A 80 -3.99 -4.15 5.31
N PHE A 81 -3.83 -2.82 5.39
CA PHE A 81 -2.51 -2.19 5.31
C PHE A 81 -1.63 -2.53 6.51
N ALA A 82 -2.22 -2.60 7.72
CA ALA A 82 -1.49 -3.02 8.92
C ALA A 82 -0.98 -4.46 8.79
N GLU A 83 -1.82 -5.38 8.31
CA GLU A 83 -1.43 -6.77 8.10
C GLU A 83 -0.35 -6.93 7.03
N MET A 84 -0.48 -6.21 5.90
CA MET A 84 0.54 -6.24 4.84
C MET A 84 1.88 -5.69 5.32
N LEU A 85 1.89 -4.57 6.05
CA LEU A 85 3.11 -4.01 6.63
C LEU A 85 3.74 -4.98 7.64
N ALA A 86 2.94 -5.58 8.52
CA ALA A 86 3.43 -6.54 9.51
C ALA A 86 4.08 -7.77 8.86
N LYS A 87 3.46 -8.33 7.80
CA LYS A 87 4.04 -9.45 7.04
C LYS A 87 5.35 -9.06 6.36
N ASN A 88 5.37 -7.92 5.67
CA ASN A 88 6.58 -7.44 5.00
C ASN A 88 7.72 -7.17 5.99
N GLU A 89 7.43 -6.60 7.16
CA GLU A 89 8.43 -6.35 8.20
C GLU A 89 8.96 -7.66 8.82
N ALA A 90 8.09 -8.64 9.06
CA ALA A 90 8.50 -9.96 9.53
C ALA A 90 9.41 -10.68 8.51
N GLU A 91 9.08 -10.61 7.22
CA GLU A 91 9.91 -11.20 6.16
C GLU A 91 11.27 -10.50 6.02
N ILE A 92 11.30 -9.17 6.10
CA ILE A 92 12.56 -8.41 6.11
C ILE A 92 13.44 -8.86 7.28
N GLN A 93 12.86 -8.96 8.49
CA GLN A 93 13.58 -9.41 9.68
C GLN A 93 14.14 -10.82 9.52
N ALA A 94 13.36 -11.75 8.96
CA ALA A 94 13.77 -13.14 8.76
C ALA A 94 14.97 -13.32 7.80
N ILE A 95 15.16 -12.39 6.85
CA ILE A 95 16.27 -12.45 5.88
C ILE A 95 17.52 -11.70 6.39
N SER A 96 17.32 -10.69 7.22
CA SER A 96 18.41 -9.90 7.79
C SER A 96 19.19 -10.61 8.91
N ILE A 97 18.65 -11.72 9.44
CA ILE A 97 19.29 -12.61 10.43
C ILE A 97 20.03 -13.73 9.68
#